data_AF-A0A0K0F0G0-F1
#
_entry.id   AF-A0A0K0F0G0-F1
#
_cell.length_a   1.000
_cell.length_b   1.000
_cell.length_c   1.000
_cell.angle_alpha   90.00
_cell.angle_beta   90.00
_cell.angle_gamma   90.00
#
_symmetry.space_group_name_H-M   'P 1'
#
loop_
_entity.id
_entity.type
_entity.pdbx_description
1 polymer ?
#
loop_
_entity_poly.entity_id
_entity_poly.type
_entity_poly.pdbx_seq_one_letter_code
_entity_poly.pdbx_strand_id
1 'polypeptide(L)' 'MQGDEIMDIFASPFRHSRRYNKKVLKIEQKYSETLISLIKEFSKSGDSTKRWGKFKDQNTKALVLNGKLDLKNH' A
#
# COMPACT_ATOMS: atom_id res chain seq x y z
N MET A 1 -11.93 7.58 0.81
CA MET A 1 -13.30 7.08 0.56
C MET A 1 -13.23 5.56 0.65
N GLN A 2 -14.29 4.87 1.05
CA GLN A 2 -14.26 3.39 1.09
C GLN A 2 -14.07 2.87 -0.36
N GLY A 3 -13.04 2.06 -0.61
CA GLY A 3 -12.74 1.49 -1.92
C GLY A 3 -11.66 2.21 -2.75
N ASP A 4 -11.09 3.32 -2.27
CA ASP A 4 -9.95 3.96 -2.95
C ASP A 4 -8.71 3.03 -2.97
N GLU A 5 -8.55 2.23 -1.91
CA GLU A 5 -7.47 1.24 -1.78
C GLU A 5 -7.48 0.18 -2.88
N ILE A 6 -8.66 -0.15 -3.42
CA ILE A 6 -8.82 -1.08 -4.55
C ILE A 6 -8.13 -0.48 -5.79
N MET A 7 -8.33 0.81 -6.03
CA MET A 7 -7.77 1.49 -7.19
C MET A 7 -6.23 1.50 -7.15
N ASP A 8 -5.66 1.63 -5.95
CA ASP A 8 -4.21 1.60 -5.76
C ASP A 8 -3.62 0.20 -5.89
N ILE A 9 -4.26 -0.82 -5.31
CA ILE A 9 -3.86 -2.24 -5.48
C ILE A 9 -3.84 -2.61 -6.96
N PHE A 10 -4.81 -2.11 -7.72
CA PHE A 10 -4.87 -2.36 -9.14
C PHE A 10 -4.08 -1.34 -9.97
N ALA A 11 -3.16 -0.51 -9.47
CA ALA A 11 -2.37 0.41 -10.33
C ALA A 11 -3.19 1.42 -11.16
N SER A 12 -4.35 1.86 -10.69
CA SER A 12 -5.14 2.92 -11.34
C SER A 12 -4.37 4.23 -11.53
N PRO A 13 -3.54 4.72 -10.58
CA PRO A 13 -2.72 5.92 -10.80
C PRO A 13 -1.77 5.83 -12.00
N PHE A 14 -1.38 4.60 -12.40
CA PHE A 14 -0.58 4.36 -13.60
C PHE A 14 -1.45 4.26 -14.85
N ARG A 15 -2.52 3.44 -14.81
CA ARG A 15 -3.39 3.18 -15.97
C ARG A 15 -4.29 4.35 -16.36
N HIS A 16 -4.69 5.15 -15.38
CA HIS A 16 -5.67 6.22 -15.53
C HIS A 16 -5.15 7.54 -14.97
N SER A 17 -3.85 7.81 -15.12
CA SER A 17 -3.15 9.00 -14.62
C SER A 17 -3.84 10.33 -14.94
N ARG A 18 -4.55 10.41 -16.08
CA ARG A 18 -5.33 11.58 -16.50
C ARG A 18 -6.50 11.93 -15.56
N ARG A 19 -6.99 10.97 -14.76
CA ARG A 19 -8.08 11.16 -13.78
C ARG A 19 -7.59 11.72 -12.45
N TYR A 20 -6.28 11.81 -12.25
CA TYR A 20 -5.68 12.24 -10.99
C TYR A 20 -5.19 13.69 -11.11
N ASN A 21 -5.20 14.39 -9.98
CA ASN A 21 -4.61 15.72 -9.91
C ASN A 21 -3.09 15.63 -10.09
N LYS A 22 -2.55 16.35 -11.09
CA LYS A 22 -1.13 16.35 -11.44
C LYS A 22 -0.19 16.66 -10.27
N LYS A 23 -0.65 17.45 -9.28
CA LYS A 23 0.13 17.81 -8.09
C LYS A 23 0.38 16.63 -7.14
N VAL A 24 -0.53 15.65 -7.13
CA VAL A 24 -0.47 14.50 -6.20
C VAL A 24 -0.26 13.16 -6.91
N LEU A 25 -0.40 13.11 -8.24
CA LEU A 25 -0.25 11.88 -9.04
C LEU A 25 1.01 11.06 -8.70
N LYS A 26 2.16 11.72 -8.51
CA LYS A 26 3.40 11.01 -8.14
C LYS A 26 3.32 10.34 -6.77
N ILE A 27 2.59 10.94 -5.83
CA ILE A 27 2.37 10.40 -4.48
C ILE A 27 1.47 9.17 -4.58
N GLU A 28 0.36 9.28 -5.33
CA GLU A 28 -0.57 8.18 -5.58
C GLU A 28 0.11 6.99 -6.27
N GLN A 29 0.93 7.27 -7.29
CA GLN A 29 1.71 6.24 -7.97
C GLN A 29 2.68 5.53 -7.04
N LYS A 30 3.41 6.28 -6.20
CA LYS A 30 4.34 5.70 -5.22
C LYS A 30 3.62 4.87 -4.17
N TYR A 31 2.45 5.31 -3.72
CA TYR A 31 1.62 4.57 -2.79
C TYR A 31 1.11 3.26 -3.41
N SER A 32 0.54 3.33 -4.61
CA SER A 32 0.09 2.17 -5.39
C SER A 32 1.22 1.17 -5.65
N GLU A 33 2.42 1.64 -6.04
CA GLU A 33 3.61 0.79 -6.21
C GLU A 33 3.98 0.05 -4.92
N THR A 34 3.94 0.74 -3.78
CA THR A 34 4.27 0.14 -2.48
C THR A 34 3.25 -0.94 -2.10
N LEU A 35 1.95 -0.70 -2.33
CA LEU A 35 0.89 -1.68 -2.08
C LEU A 35 1.03 -2.93 -2.98
N ILE A 36 1.26 -2.72 -4.27
CA ILE A 36 1.45 -3.81 -5.22
C ILE A 36 2.67 -4.66 -4.85
N SER A 37 3.77 -4.01 -4.47
CA SER A 37 4.98 -4.70 -4.02
C SER A 37 4.71 -5.54 -2.76
N LEU A 38 3.99 -4.98 -1.79
CA LEU A 38 3.60 -5.68 -0.57
C LEU A 38 2.78 -6.94 -0.86
N ILE A 39 1.75 -6.81 -1.71
CA ILE A 39 0.88 -7.92 -2.12
C ILE A 39 1.65 -8.96 -2.92
N LYS A 40 2.54 -8.53 -3.82
CA LYS A 40 3.38 -9.40 -4.63
C LYS A 40 4.29 -10.28 -3.76
N GLU A 41 4.98 -9.67 -2.79
CA GLU A 41 5.87 -10.42 -1.89
C GLU A 41 5.06 -11.39 -1.03
N PHE A 42 3.95 -10.94 -0.44
CA PHE A 42 3.05 -11.82 0.31
C PHE A 42 2.54 -13.00 -0.53
N SER A 43 2.13 -12.76 -1.78
CA SER A 43 1.65 -13.80 -2.68
C SER A 43 2.74 -14.81 -3.07
N LYS A 44 4.01 -14.38 -3.06
CA LYS A 44 5.15 -15.22 -3.46
C LYS A 44 5.65 -16.11 -2.33
N SER A 45 5.75 -15.58 -1.11
CA SER A 45 6.40 -16.27 0.02
C SER A 45 5.45 -16.62 1.16
N GLY A 46 4.23 -16.08 1.18
CA GLY A 46 3.35 -16.07 2.35
C GLY A 46 3.80 -15.10 3.45
N ASP A 47 4.94 -14.43 3.27
CA ASP A 47 5.53 -13.50 4.22
C ASP A 47 5.57 -12.08 3.65
N SER A 48 4.84 -11.20 4.31
CA SER A 48 4.71 -9.80 3.92
C SER A 48 5.86 -8.93 4.43
N THR A 49 7.08 -9.08 3.92
CA THR A 49 8.27 -8.29 4.35
C THR A 49 8.59 -8.38 5.85
N LYS A 50 9.77 -7.89 6.28
CA LYS A 50 10.12 -7.85 7.72
C LYS A 50 9.26 -6.89 8.57
N ARG A 51 8.45 -6.02 7.93
CA ARG A 51 7.74 -4.90 8.60
C ARG A 51 6.25 -5.13 8.79
N TRP A 52 5.60 -5.91 7.92
CA TRP A 52 4.23 -6.37 8.14
C TRP A 52 4.32 -7.74 8.82
N GLY A 53 4.48 -7.68 10.15
CA GLY A 53 4.62 -8.84 11.00
C GLY A 53 3.32 -9.62 11.13
N LYS A 54 3.45 -10.92 11.39
CA LYS A 54 2.30 -11.79 11.68
C LYS A 54 1.52 -11.25 12.88
N PHE A 55 0.20 -11.24 12.75
CA PHE A 55 -0.71 -10.85 13.82
C PHE A 55 -0.51 -11.79 15.03
N LYS A 56 -0.22 -11.23 16.20
CA LYS A 56 -0.04 -11.95 17.47
C LYS A 56 -0.91 -11.31 18.55
N ASP A 57 -1.66 -12.13 19.27
CA ASP A 57 -2.74 -11.73 20.18
C ASP A 57 -2.32 -10.74 21.28
N GLN A 58 -1.08 -10.80 21.76
CA GLN A 58 -0.62 -10.02 22.92
C GLN A 58 0.17 -8.76 22.57
N ASN A 59 0.58 -8.57 21.31
CA ASN A 59 1.36 -7.40 20.85
C ASN A 59 1.01 -7.06 19.39
N THR A 60 -0.28 -6.86 19.13
CA THR A 60 -0.79 -6.60 17.79
C THR A 60 -0.24 -5.28 17.24
N LYS A 61 0.57 -5.37 16.18
CA LYS A 61 0.93 -4.23 15.33
C LYS A 61 0.27 -4.40 13.97
N ALA A 62 -0.63 -3.48 13.63
CA ALA A 62 -1.24 -3.42 12.30
C ALA A 62 -0.44 -2.48 11.40
N LEU A 63 -0.23 -2.87 10.15
CA LEU A 63 0.25 -1.94 9.14
C LEU A 63 -0.92 -1.06 8.70
N VAL A 64 -0.79 0.25 8.89
CA VAL A 64 -1.83 1.22 8.50
C VAL A 64 -1.60 1.66 7.05
N LEU A 65 -2.63 1.52 6.24
CA LEU A 65 -2.68 1.95 4.85
C LEU A 65 -3.57 3.19 4.76
N ASN A 66 -2.98 4.38 4.66
CA ASN A 66 -3.72 5.67 4.71
C ASN A 66 -3.32 6.66 3.60
N GLY A 67 -2.90 6.17 2.43
CA GLY A 67 -2.44 7.00 1.31
C GLY A 67 -1.05 7.65 1.51
N LYS A 68 -0.49 7.57 2.72
CA LYS A 68 0.92 7.89 3.01
C LYS A 68 1.52 6.70 3.74
N LEU A 69 2.17 5.82 2.99
CA LEU A 69 2.88 4.71 3.61
C LEU A 69 4.13 5.25 4.32
N ASP A 70 3.95 5.72 5.56
CA ASP A 70 5.04 6.15 6.41
C ASP A 70 5.66 4.90 7.04
N LEU A 71 6.71 4.42 6.39
CA LEU A 71 7.48 3.26 6.80
C LEU A 71 8.42 3.57 7.98
N LYS A 72 8.23 4.70 8.68
CA LYS A 72 9.03 5.11 9.83
C LYS A 72 8.40 4.62 11.15
N ASN A 73 9.07 3.64 11.73
CA ASN A 73 9.04 3.13 13.11
C ASN A 73 8.09 3.83 14.11
N HIS A 74 7.13 3.06 14.62
CA HIS A 74 6.55 3.20 15.97
C HIS A 74 6.79 1.93 16.79
#